data_AF-A0A945QQF7-F1
#
_entry.id   AF-A0A945QQF7-F1
#
_cell.length_a   1.000
_cell.length_b   1.000
_cell.length_c   1.000
_cell.angle_alpha   90.00
_cell.angle_beta   90.00
_cell.angle_gamma   90.00
#
_symmetry.space_group_name_H-M   'P 1'
#
loop_
_entity.id
_entity.type
_entity.pdbx_description
1 polymer ?
#
loop_
_entity_poly.entity_id
_entity_poly.type
_entity_poly.pdbx_seq_one_letter_code
_entity_poly.pdbx_strand_id
1 'polypeptide(L)'
;GVYKGKLAGSGTVIWEARRLLSKGKINYDEFMDMVSASAPSIGHCNTMGTASSMNSVAEALGMSLTGCAVIPAPYREREQISFETGKRIVGMVHEDLKPSKIMTRKAFENAVVVASAIGASSNCTTHLIAIAKHMGIKFDLSNWQKLGHAIPLLANCQPAGEYLMESFYRAGGIPAIMKELMKHKKIHTNIMTVSGKNVGQNLKRKIEADRSVIKTFEEALTEKAGFLVMKSNFFSTAVMKTSVISEEFRERFLSDPKKPNVFTGKSVVFEGPEDYHKRINSKKLNIDEKSILIIRGCGPVGYPGAAEVVNMQPPDRLLKQGINALPTLGDGRQSGTSESPSILHVSPESAVGGDLAIVKTGDKMTIDLNKRRVDLLISQAEFKKRRKKKKLLKIDNQTPWQEIFRNTVGQLEDGACIKSRSLYLDVATKKGIPRNSH
;
A
#
# COMPACT_ATOMS: atom_id res chain seq x y z
N GLY A 1 -11.92 -7.95 15.53
CA GLY A 1 -12.16 -8.16 16.97
C GLY A 1 -13.12 -7.11 17.49
N VAL A 2 -13.45 -7.14 18.78
CA VAL A 2 -14.33 -6.14 19.41
C VAL A 2 -13.69 -5.70 20.72
N TYR A 3 -13.64 -4.39 20.97
CA TYR A 3 -13.17 -3.81 22.22
C TYR A 3 -14.14 -2.74 22.71
N LYS A 4 -14.64 -2.86 23.94
CA LYS A 4 -15.64 -1.96 24.55
C LYS A 4 -16.81 -1.63 23.60
N GLY A 5 -17.35 -2.66 22.93
CA GLY A 5 -18.48 -2.55 22.01
C GLY A 5 -18.16 -1.97 20.62
N LYS A 6 -16.90 -1.67 20.30
CA LYS A 6 -16.46 -1.14 19.00
C LYS A 6 -15.61 -2.15 18.23
N LEU A 7 -15.67 -2.11 16.90
CA LEU A 7 -14.83 -2.94 16.04
C LEU A 7 -13.35 -2.59 16.23
N ALA A 8 -12.56 -3.59 16.61
CA ALA A 8 -11.11 -3.49 16.77
C ALA A 8 -10.43 -4.21 15.59
N GLY A 9 -9.98 -3.43 14.61
CA GLY A 9 -9.27 -3.93 13.43
C GLY A 9 -7.77 -4.10 13.66
N SER A 10 -7.22 -5.26 13.30
CA SER A 10 -5.79 -5.54 13.44
C SER A 10 -4.96 -4.53 12.66
N GLY A 11 -3.90 -4.02 13.29
CA GLY A 11 -3.05 -2.97 12.74
C GLY A 11 -3.63 -1.57 12.89
N THR A 12 -4.87 -1.32 12.43
CA THR A 12 -5.52 0.01 12.55
C THR A 12 -5.69 0.42 14.01
N VAL A 13 -6.07 -0.52 14.89
CA VAL A 13 -6.20 -0.26 16.33
C VAL A 13 -4.88 0.20 16.99
N ILE A 14 -3.73 -0.26 16.49
CA ILE A 14 -2.42 0.10 17.05
C ILE A 14 -2.18 1.60 16.84
N TRP A 15 -2.54 2.13 15.67
CA TRP A 15 -2.37 3.54 15.33
C TRP A 15 -3.28 4.43 16.19
N GLU A 16 -4.52 4.01 16.42
CA GLU A 16 -5.43 4.72 17.33
C GLU A 16 -4.98 4.64 18.79
N ALA A 17 -4.60 3.45 19.27
CA ALA A 17 -4.11 3.26 20.63
C ALA A 17 -2.85 4.10 20.90
N ARG A 18 -1.92 4.19 19.94
CA ARG A 18 -0.73 5.07 20.04
C ARG A 18 -1.12 6.53 20.22
N ARG A 19 -2.10 7.04 19.45
CA ARG A 19 -2.59 8.42 19.61
C ARG A 19 -3.28 8.63 20.96
N LEU A 20 -4.11 7.70 21.40
CA LEU A 20 -4.81 7.80 22.68
C LEU A 20 -3.82 7.80 23.85
N LEU A 21 -2.79 6.95 23.79
CA LEU A 21 -1.71 6.89 24.76
C LEU A 21 -0.92 8.21 24.79
N SER A 22 -0.53 8.74 23.62
CA SER A 22 0.13 10.06 23.50
C SER A 22 -0.72 11.21 24.04
N LYS A 23 -2.04 11.12 23.93
CA LYS A 23 -2.98 12.09 24.53
C LYS A 23 -3.15 11.91 26.04
N GLY A 24 -2.70 10.79 26.62
CA GLY A 24 -2.93 10.43 28.01
C GLY A 24 -4.37 9.99 28.30
N LYS A 25 -5.09 9.53 27.27
CA LYS A 25 -6.49 9.06 27.40
C LYS A 25 -6.62 7.59 27.78
N ILE A 26 -5.57 6.82 27.55
CA ILE A 26 -5.46 5.42 27.96
C ILE A 26 -4.10 5.21 28.62
N ASN A 27 -4.00 4.19 29.48
CA ASN A 27 -2.71 3.72 30.00
C ASN A 27 -2.14 2.59 29.11
N TYR A 28 -0.99 2.03 29.49
CA TYR A 28 -0.34 0.97 28.73
C TYR A 28 -1.10 -0.37 28.77
N ASP A 29 -1.74 -0.70 29.89
CA ASP A 29 -2.53 -1.92 30.00
C ASP A 29 -3.75 -1.86 29.07
N GLU A 30 -4.46 -0.73 29.05
CA GLU A 30 -5.56 -0.48 28.10
C GLU A 30 -5.08 -0.49 26.65
N PHE A 31 -3.86 -0.01 26.38
CA PHE A 31 -3.23 -0.14 25.05
C PHE A 31 -3.07 -1.62 24.68
N MET A 32 -2.55 -2.45 25.59
CA MET A 32 -2.36 -3.88 25.37
C MET A 32 -3.69 -4.63 25.20
N ASP A 33 -4.72 -4.28 25.98
CA ASP A 33 -6.06 -4.83 25.84
C ASP A 33 -6.68 -4.50 24.48
N MET A 34 -6.57 -3.24 24.03
CA MET A 34 -7.03 -2.80 22.71
C MET A 34 -6.37 -3.58 21.58
N VAL A 35 -5.04 -3.75 21.65
CA VAL A 35 -4.27 -4.46 20.62
C VAL A 35 -4.64 -5.94 20.60
N SER A 36 -4.70 -6.57 21.77
CA SER A 36 -5.02 -8.01 21.90
C SER A 36 -6.44 -8.32 21.42
N ALA A 37 -7.42 -7.46 21.74
CA ALA A 37 -8.80 -7.59 21.27
C ALA A 37 -8.94 -7.56 19.73
N SER A 38 -7.95 -7.03 19.01
CA SER A 38 -7.96 -7.02 17.54
C SER A 38 -7.55 -8.33 16.88
N ALA A 39 -7.00 -9.29 17.64
CA ALA A 39 -6.54 -10.60 17.18
C ALA A 39 -7.36 -11.75 17.82
N PRO A 40 -8.67 -11.88 17.50
CA PRO A 40 -9.57 -12.81 18.19
C PRO A 40 -9.43 -14.28 17.77
N SER A 41 -8.68 -14.58 16.70
CA SER A 41 -8.62 -15.93 16.11
C SER A 41 -7.38 -16.10 15.23
N ILE A 42 -7.18 -17.31 14.71
CA ILE A 42 -6.19 -17.60 13.66
C ILE A 42 -6.49 -16.80 12.37
N GLY A 43 -5.43 -16.56 11.59
CA GLY A 43 -5.50 -15.86 10.31
C GLY A 43 -4.55 -14.66 10.24
N HIS A 44 -4.73 -13.84 9.22
CA HIS A 44 -3.98 -12.59 9.05
C HIS A 44 -4.79 -11.38 9.51
N CYS A 45 -4.24 -10.16 9.37
CA CYS A 45 -4.91 -8.91 9.71
C CYS A 45 -6.34 -8.86 9.15
N ASN A 46 -7.32 -8.53 9.99
CA ASN A 46 -8.75 -8.50 9.66
C ASN A 46 -9.25 -7.14 9.13
N THR A 47 -8.34 -6.30 8.68
CA THR A 47 -8.58 -5.03 7.98
C THR A 47 -8.19 -5.18 6.50
N MET A 48 -8.45 -4.15 5.68
CA MET A 48 -7.95 -4.04 4.31
C MET A 48 -6.45 -3.68 4.28
N GLY A 49 -5.66 -4.40 5.07
CA GLY A 49 -4.20 -4.34 5.07
C GLY A 49 -3.57 -5.05 3.89
N THR A 50 -2.24 -5.19 3.89
CA THR A 50 -1.49 -5.79 2.78
C THR A 50 -1.89 -7.25 2.52
N ALA A 51 -2.12 -8.05 3.56
CA ALA A 51 -2.53 -9.45 3.40
C ALA A 51 -3.87 -9.58 2.64
N SER A 52 -4.93 -8.93 3.13
CA SER A 52 -6.24 -8.90 2.47
C SER A 52 -6.16 -8.33 1.06
N SER A 53 -5.39 -7.27 0.87
CA SER A 53 -5.20 -6.64 -0.44
C SER A 53 -4.50 -7.57 -1.43
N MET A 54 -3.42 -8.26 -1.03
CA MET A 54 -2.68 -9.15 -1.92
C MET A 54 -3.43 -10.46 -2.22
N ASN A 55 -4.19 -11.01 -1.27
CA ASN A 55 -5.11 -12.11 -1.57
C ASN A 55 -6.18 -11.68 -2.59
N SER A 56 -6.72 -10.48 -2.43
CA SER A 56 -7.72 -9.91 -3.35
C SER A 56 -7.14 -9.68 -4.75
N VAL A 57 -5.90 -9.21 -4.83
CA VAL A 57 -5.15 -9.05 -6.08
C VAL A 57 -4.90 -10.41 -6.74
N ALA A 58 -4.57 -11.45 -5.97
CA ALA A 58 -4.40 -12.80 -6.52
C ALA A 58 -5.69 -13.33 -7.17
N GLU A 59 -6.85 -13.09 -6.55
CA GLU A 59 -8.15 -13.43 -7.13
C GLU A 59 -8.46 -12.59 -8.38
N ALA A 60 -8.19 -11.28 -8.34
CA ALA A 60 -8.40 -10.38 -9.49
C ALA A 60 -7.50 -10.70 -10.68
N LEU A 61 -6.27 -11.17 -10.43
CA LEU A 61 -5.36 -11.72 -11.45
C LEU A 61 -5.88 -13.03 -12.04
N GLY A 62 -6.87 -13.67 -11.41
CA GLY A 62 -7.38 -14.98 -11.77
C GLY A 62 -6.50 -16.12 -11.26
N MET A 63 -5.63 -15.89 -10.27
CA MET A 63 -4.68 -16.88 -9.72
C MET A 63 -5.21 -17.65 -8.51
N SER A 64 -6.45 -17.39 -8.08
CA SER A 64 -7.17 -18.18 -7.08
C SER A 64 -8.57 -18.52 -7.57
N LEU A 65 -9.20 -19.52 -6.96
CA LEU A 65 -10.62 -19.80 -7.18
C LEU A 65 -11.49 -18.61 -6.76
N THR A 66 -12.62 -18.44 -7.44
CA THR A 66 -13.58 -17.34 -7.20
C THR A 66 -14.17 -17.42 -5.79
N GLY A 67 -14.00 -16.35 -5.01
CA GLY A 67 -14.41 -16.23 -3.61
C GLY A 67 -13.35 -16.67 -2.59
N CYS A 68 -12.12 -17.00 -3.03
CA CYS A 68 -11.07 -17.51 -2.16
C CYS A 68 -10.37 -16.43 -1.33
N ALA A 69 -10.24 -15.22 -1.84
CA ALA A 69 -9.32 -14.23 -1.30
C ALA A 69 -9.53 -13.91 0.18
N VAL A 70 -10.78 -13.82 0.62
CA VAL A 70 -11.13 -13.16 1.89
C VAL A 70 -11.98 -14.01 2.83
N ILE A 71 -12.11 -15.31 2.58
CA ILE A 71 -12.78 -16.23 3.54
C ILE A 71 -12.02 -16.16 4.88
N PRO A 72 -12.68 -15.84 6.01
CA PRO A 72 -12.05 -15.85 7.31
C PRO A 72 -11.40 -17.21 7.60
N ALA A 73 -10.18 -17.21 8.13
CA ALA A 73 -9.43 -18.45 8.32
C ALA A 73 -10.17 -19.51 9.17
N PRO A 74 -10.92 -19.17 10.23
CA PRO A 74 -11.64 -20.17 11.04
C PRO A 74 -12.93 -20.72 10.39
N TYR A 75 -13.35 -20.21 9.24
CA TYR A 75 -14.59 -20.66 8.60
C TYR A 75 -14.36 -22.00 7.91
N ARG A 76 -15.31 -22.94 8.02
CA ARG A 76 -15.26 -24.22 7.29
C ARG A 76 -15.13 -24.04 5.77
N GLU A 77 -15.63 -22.93 5.23
CA GLU A 77 -15.51 -22.57 3.82
C GLU A 77 -14.04 -22.43 3.37
N ARG A 78 -13.13 -22.09 4.30
CA ARG A 78 -11.70 -22.04 4.01
C ARG A 78 -11.14 -23.44 3.75
N GLU A 79 -11.51 -24.43 4.55
CA GLU A 79 -11.10 -25.82 4.33
C GLU A 79 -11.72 -26.40 3.06
N GLN A 80 -13.00 -26.12 2.81
CA GLN A 80 -13.70 -26.55 1.60
C GLN A 80 -13.02 -26.01 0.33
N ILE A 81 -12.68 -24.71 0.29
CA ILE A 81 -12.01 -24.16 -0.89
C ILE A 81 -10.56 -24.64 -1.03
N SER A 82 -9.89 -24.99 0.07
CA SER A 82 -8.57 -25.63 0.03
C SER A 82 -8.65 -26.99 -0.65
N PHE A 83 -9.65 -27.81 -0.29
CA PHE A 83 -9.90 -29.09 -0.95
C PHE A 83 -10.21 -28.93 -2.46
N GLU A 84 -11.08 -27.98 -2.82
CA GLU A 84 -11.39 -27.69 -4.21
C GLU A 84 -10.18 -27.13 -4.99
N THR A 85 -9.31 -26.37 -4.33
CA THR A 85 -8.02 -25.93 -4.91
C THR A 85 -7.11 -27.13 -5.18
N GLY A 86 -7.05 -28.10 -4.26
CA GLY A 86 -6.29 -29.35 -4.42
C GLY A 86 -6.77 -30.20 -5.60
N LYS A 87 -8.10 -30.31 -5.79
CA LYS A 87 -8.65 -30.93 -7.00
C LYS A 87 -8.29 -30.13 -8.25
N ARG A 88 -8.44 -28.80 -8.19
CA ARG A 88 -8.28 -27.95 -9.36
C ARG A 88 -6.86 -27.96 -9.90
N ILE A 89 -5.86 -27.96 -9.03
CA ILE A 89 -4.46 -27.93 -9.47
C ILE A 89 -4.08 -29.18 -10.29
N VAL A 90 -4.63 -30.36 -9.98
CA VAL A 90 -4.44 -31.58 -10.79
C VAL A 90 -5.00 -31.38 -12.21
N GLY A 91 -6.20 -30.81 -12.32
CA GLY A 91 -6.78 -30.45 -13.63
C GLY A 91 -5.91 -29.46 -14.40
N MET A 92 -5.35 -28.44 -13.74
CA MET A 92 -4.44 -27.48 -14.37
C MET A 92 -3.17 -28.13 -14.91
N VAL A 93 -2.65 -29.17 -14.27
CA VAL A 93 -1.50 -29.93 -14.77
C VAL A 93 -1.84 -30.62 -16.09
N HIS A 94 -2.98 -31.31 -16.16
CA HIS A 94 -3.44 -31.97 -17.39
C HIS A 94 -3.74 -30.98 -18.53
N GLU A 95 -4.26 -29.80 -18.20
CA GLU A 95 -4.55 -28.73 -19.17
C GLU A 95 -3.31 -27.92 -19.59
N ASP A 96 -2.17 -28.16 -18.95
CA ASP A 96 -0.97 -27.31 -19.05
C ASP A 96 -1.32 -25.83 -18.77
N LEU A 97 -2.22 -25.55 -17.81
CA LEU A 97 -2.69 -24.19 -17.52
C LEU A 97 -1.66 -23.42 -16.67
N LYS A 98 -0.65 -22.87 -17.35
CA LYS A 98 0.47 -22.13 -16.74
C LYS A 98 0.06 -20.73 -16.26
N PRO A 99 0.77 -20.15 -15.27
CA PRO A 99 0.56 -18.76 -14.87
C PRO A 99 0.68 -17.75 -16.02
N SER A 100 1.53 -18.00 -17.02
CA SER A 100 1.67 -17.15 -18.22
C SER A 100 0.43 -17.12 -19.12
N LYS A 101 -0.43 -18.15 -19.06
CA LYS A 101 -1.72 -18.20 -19.75
C LYS A 101 -2.81 -17.40 -19.02
N ILE A 102 -2.60 -17.06 -17.74
CA ILE A 102 -3.57 -16.39 -16.85
C ILE A 102 -3.17 -14.94 -16.60
N MET A 103 -1.96 -14.72 -16.06
CA MET A 103 -1.43 -13.43 -15.66
C MET A 103 -0.96 -12.60 -16.87
N THR A 104 -1.88 -12.29 -17.77
CA THR A 104 -1.66 -11.42 -18.94
C THR A 104 -1.66 -9.95 -18.53
N ARG A 105 -1.20 -9.06 -19.42
CA ARG A 105 -1.29 -7.60 -19.22
C ARG A 105 -2.70 -7.15 -18.79
N LYS A 106 -3.76 -7.69 -19.41
CA LYS A 106 -5.16 -7.39 -19.05
C LYS A 106 -5.54 -7.86 -17.64
N ALA A 107 -5.00 -9.00 -17.19
CA ALA A 107 -5.20 -9.47 -15.81
C ALA A 107 -4.57 -8.50 -14.79
N PHE A 108 -3.37 -7.99 -15.08
CA PHE A 108 -2.74 -6.94 -14.26
C PHE A 108 -3.55 -5.63 -14.24
N GLU A 109 -4.17 -5.26 -15.36
CA GLU A 109 -5.06 -4.09 -15.40
C GLU A 109 -6.30 -4.30 -14.52
N ASN A 110 -6.93 -5.48 -14.57
CA ASN A 110 -8.01 -5.84 -13.64
C ASN A 110 -7.56 -5.75 -12.18
N ALA A 111 -6.37 -6.26 -11.86
CA ALA A 111 -5.83 -6.22 -10.52
C ALA A 111 -5.66 -4.79 -9.98
N VAL A 112 -5.23 -3.83 -10.82
CA VAL A 112 -5.16 -2.41 -10.44
C VAL A 112 -6.54 -1.83 -10.14
N VAL A 113 -7.51 -2.12 -11.01
CA VAL A 113 -8.89 -1.61 -10.87
C VAL A 113 -9.52 -2.17 -9.60
N VAL A 114 -9.40 -3.47 -9.35
CA VAL A 114 -9.92 -4.12 -8.12
C VAL A 114 -9.19 -3.59 -6.88
N ALA A 115 -7.86 -3.50 -6.90
CA ALA A 115 -7.09 -2.96 -5.78
C ALA A 115 -7.51 -1.51 -5.44
N SER A 116 -7.81 -0.70 -6.45
CA SER A 116 -8.29 0.67 -6.25
C SER A 116 -9.71 0.66 -5.65
N ALA A 117 -10.60 -0.18 -6.17
CA ALA A 117 -11.99 -0.28 -5.71
C ALA A 117 -12.13 -0.76 -4.25
N ILE A 118 -11.16 -1.50 -3.74
CA ILE A 118 -11.17 -1.98 -2.36
C ILE A 118 -10.35 -1.08 -1.41
N GLY A 119 -9.71 -0.02 -1.90
CA GLY A 119 -8.82 0.81 -1.08
C GLY A 119 -7.61 0.02 -0.57
N ALA A 120 -6.98 -0.75 -1.47
CA ALA A 120 -5.87 -1.63 -1.14
C ALA A 120 -4.67 -0.91 -0.50
N SER A 121 -3.80 -1.70 0.12
CA SER A 121 -2.50 -1.29 0.64
C SER A 121 -1.61 -0.66 -0.44
N SER A 122 -0.88 0.40 -0.12
CA SER A 122 0.14 1.00 -1.01
C SER A 122 1.22 -0.02 -1.42
N ASN A 123 1.57 -0.96 -0.53
CA ASN A 123 2.47 -2.08 -0.81
C ASN A 123 2.07 -2.91 -2.05
N CYS A 124 0.78 -2.96 -2.42
CA CYS A 124 0.33 -3.66 -3.62
C CYS A 124 0.96 -3.10 -4.90
N THR A 125 1.31 -1.81 -4.93
CA THR A 125 1.97 -1.20 -6.08
C THR A 125 3.30 -1.88 -6.38
N THR A 126 4.18 -1.97 -5.39
CA THR A 126 5.50 -2.61 -5.48
C THR A 126 5.36 -4.11 -5.77
N HIS A 127 4.49 -4.83 -5.06
CA HIS A 127 4.31 -6.27 -5.28
C HIS A 127 3.80 -6.59 -6.68
N LEU A 128 2.82 -5.85 -7.19
CA LEU A 128 2.25 -6.11 -8.51
C LEU A 128 3.26 -5.80 -9.63
N ILE A 129 4.08 -4.76 -9.46
CA ILE A 129 5.21 -4.46 -10.37
C ILE A 129 6.24 -5.60 -10.33
N ALA A 130 6.57 -6.12 -9.15
CA ALA A 130 7.51 -7.24 -9.01
C ALA A 130 7.00 -8.51 -9.71
N ILE A 131 5.73 -8.88 -9.49
CA ILE A 131 5.11 -10.04 -10.14
C ILE A 131 5.09 -9.83 -11.66
N ALA A 132 4.70 -8.64 -12.14
CA ALA A 132 4.69 -8.34 -13.57
C ALA A 132 6.08 -8.45 -14.21
N LYS A 133 7.13 -7.96 -13.52
CA LYS A 133 8.52 -8.07 -13.96
C LYS A 133 8.94 -9.54 -14.10
N HIS A 134 8.56 -10.40 -13.16
CA HIS A 134 8.80 -11.85 -13.21
C HIS A 134 7.88 -12.61 -14.18
N MET A 135 6.86 -11.95 -14.74
CA MET A 135 6.07 -12.44 -15.87
C MET A 135 6.54 -11.88 -17.22
N GLY A 136 7.60 -11.07 -17.24
CA GLY A 136 8.07 -10.41 -18.47
C GLY A 136 7.10 -9.35 -19.00
N ILE A 137 6.21 -8.83 -18.16
CA ILE A 137 5.19 -7.86 -18.54
C ILE A 137 5.69 -6.46 -18.19
N LYS A 138 5.74 -5.57 -19.19
CA LYS A 138 6.02 -4.15 -18.95
C LYS A 138 4.89 -3.57 -18.11
N PHE A 139 5.18 -3.24 -16.86
CA PHE A 139 4.23 -2.72 -15.90
C PHE A 139 4.97 -1.88 -14.86
N ASP A 140 4.52 -0.65 -14.68
CA ASP A 140 5.11 0.38 -13.83
C ASP A 140 4.03 1.16 -13.04
N LEU A 141 4.46 2.09 -12.20
CA LEU A 141 3.57 2.95 -11.41
C LEU A 141 2.59 3.75 -12.27
N SER A 142 2.91 4.08 -13.52
CA SER A 142 2.01 4.87 -14.37
C SER A 142 0.67 4.16 -14.65
N ASN A 143 0.65 2.82 -14.57
CA ASN A 143 -0.57 2.03 -14.74
C ASN A 143 -1.54 2.26 -13.58
N TRP A 144 -1.06 2.39 -12.35
CA TRP A 144 -1.87 2.72 -11.18
C TRP A 144 -2.54 4.08 -11.33
N GLN A 145 -1.79 5.07 -11.83
CA GLN A 145 -2.33 6.40 -12.07
C GLN A 145 -3.37 6.44 -13.19
N LYS A 146 -3.14 5.71 -14.29
CA LYS A 146 -4.02 5.70 -15.48
C LYS A 146 -5.30 4.90 -15.25
N LEU A 147 -5.20 3.76 -14.58
CA LEU A 147 -6.29 2.79 -14.47
C LEU A 147 -7.00 2.85 -13.13
N GLY A 148 -6.27 3.17 -12.06
CA GLY A 148 -6.77 3.04 -10.69
C GLY A 148 -7.32 4.34 -10.10
N HIS A 149 -6.71 5.49 -10.38
CA HIS A 149 -7.03 6.72 -9.65
C HIS A 149 -8.51 7.15 -9.72
N ALA A 150 -9.14 6.99 -10.89
CA ALA A 150 -10.55 7.35 -11.11
C ALA A 150 -11.53 6.24 -10.69
N ILE A 151 -11.06 5.15 -10.06
CA ILE A 151 -11.92 4.10 -9.56
C ILE A 151 -12.43 4.49 -8.16
N PRO A 152 -13.75 4.43 -7.91
CA PRO A 152 -14.32 4.78 -6.63
C PRO A 152 -14.06 3.71 -5.55
N LEU A 153 -14.11 4.10 -4.28
CA LEU A 153 -13.95 3.19 -3.14
C LEU A 153 -15.27 2.49 -2.84
N LEU A 154 -15.33 1.18 -3.10
CA LEU A 154 -16.52 0.36 -2.94
C LEU A 154 -16.52 -0.42 -1.62
N ALA A 155 -15.35 -0.82 -1.12
CA ALA A 155 -15.25 -1.57 0.13
C ALA A 155 -15.26 -0.63 1.35
N ASN A 156 -16.33 -0.71 2.16
CA ASN A 156 -16.43 -0.01 3.44
C ASN A 156 -15.70 -0.79 4.54
N CYS A 157 -14.38 -0.83 4.46
CA CYS A 157 -13.55 -1.57 5.41
C CYS A 157 -12.40 -0.71 5.94
N GLN A 158 -12.07 -0.89 7.22
CA GLN A 158 -10.89 -0.27 7.83
C GLN A 158 -9.63 -0.59 7.01
N PRO A 159 -8.70 0.37 6.80
CA PRO A 159 -8.65 1.68 7.44
C PRO A 159 -9.43 2.80 6.74
N ALA A 160 -10.04 2.56 5.57
CA ALA A 160 -10.72 3.61 4.81
C ALA A 160 -12.21 3.74 5.13
N GLY A 161 -12.78 2.71 5.74
CA GLY A 161 -14.18 2.64 6.16
C GLY A 161 -14.33 2.02 7.54
N GLU A 162 -15.52 1.48 7.81
CA GLU A 162 -15.97 1.17 9.17
C GLU A 162 -15.82 -0.31 9.54
N TYR A 163 -16.12 -1.21 8.59
CA TYR A 163 -16.22 -2.65 8.85
C TYR A 163 -14.87 -3.38 8.78
N LEU A 164 -14.88 -4.66 9.16
CA LEU A 164 -13.75 -5.58 9.07
C LEU A 164 -13.97 -6.63 7.97
N MET A 165 -12.92 -7.41 7.69
CA MET A 165 -12.90 -8.36 6.56
C MET A 165 -13.93 -9.49 6.66
N GLU A 166 -14.43 -9.83 7.86
CA GLU A 166 -15.51 -10.82 8.00
C GLU A 166 -16.82 -10.32 7.38
N SER A 167 -17.21 -9.07 7.67
CA SER A 167 -18.36 -8.43 7.06
C SER A 167 -18.18 -8.33 5.55
N PHE A 168 -16.97 -7.99 5.08
CA PHE A 168 -16.65 -7.92 3.66
C PHE A 168 -16.83 -9.26 2.94
N TYR A 169 -16.38 -10.35 3.56
CA TYR A 169 -16.60 -11.70 3.04
C TYR A 169 -18.08 -12.04 2.96
N ARG A 170 -18.83 -11.84 4.05
CA ARG A 170 -20.27 -12.11 4.11
C ARG A 170 -21.07 -11.28 3.09
N ALA A 171 -20.63 -10.06 2.80
CA ALA A 171 -21.19 -9.19 1.77
C ALA A 171 -20.87 -9.62 0.33
N GLY A 172 -20.16 -10.74 0.13
CA GLY A 172 -19.83 -11.31 -1.19
C GLY A 172 -18.40 -11.03 -1.66
N GLY A 173 -17.58 -10.34 -0.86
CA GLY A 173 -16.14 -10.18 -1.04
C GLY A 173 -15.72 -9.65 -2.43
N ILE A 174 -14.60 -10.17 -2.94
CA ILE A 174 -14.03 -9.76 -4.22
C ILE A 174 -14.94 -10.06 -5.41
N PRO A 175 -15.67 -11.19 -5.49
CA PRO A 175 -16.64 -11.41 -6.54
C PRO A 175 -17.73 -10.33 -6.61
N ALA A 176 -18.20 -9.79 -5.48
CA ALA A 176 -19.16 -8.69 -5.47
C ALA A 176 -18.56 -7.39 -6.04
N ILE A 177 -17.33 -7.03 -5.63
CA ILE A 177 -16.59 -5.88 -6.16
C ILE A 177 -16.39 -6.01 -7.68
N MET A 178 -15.89 -7.15 -8.14
CA MET A 178 -15.63 -7.38 -9.57
C MET A 178 -16.91 -7.35 -10.40
N LYS A 179 -18.04 -7.85 -9.87
CA LYS A 179 -19.34 -7.71 -10.53
C LYS A 179 -19.77 -6.26 -10.70
N GLU A 180 -19.62 -5.44 -9.67
CA GLU A 180 -19.97 -4.03 -9.74
C GLU A 180 -19.10 -3.34 -10.80
N LEU A 181 -17.79 -3.54 -10.76
CA LEU A 181 -16.87 -3.04 -11.78
C LEU A 181 -17.19 -3.54 -13.20
N MET A 182 -17.67 -4.78 -13.34
CA MET A 182 -18.09 -5.36 -14.62
C MET A 182 -19.31 -4.64 -15.20
N LYS A 183 -20.31 -4.28 -14.39
CA LYS A 183 -21.49 -3.51 -14.84
C LYS A 183 -21.08 -2.17 -15.45
N HIS A 184 -20.06 -1.54 -14.88
CA HIS A 184 -19.49 -0.26 -15.35
C HIS A 184 -18.38 -0.43 -16.39
N LYS A 185 -18.20 -1.64 -16.94
CA LYS A 185 -17.20 -1.96 -17.97
C LYS A 185 -15.76 -1.56 -17.57
N LYS A 186 -15.44 -1.64 -16.28
CA LYS A 186 -14.11 -1.26 -15.74
C LYS A 186 -13.11 -2.40 -15.71
N ILE A 187 -13.55 -3.65 -15.88
CA ILE A 187 -12.68 -4.83 -15.92
C ILE A 187 -12.85 -5.63 -17.20
N HIS A 188 -11.77 -6.27 -17.63
CA HIS A 188 -11.73 -7.23 -18.72
C HIS A 188 -12.39 -8.54 -18.29
N THR A 189 -13.44 -8.97 -18.98
CA THR A 189 -14.20 -10.19 -18.63
C THR A 189 -13.72 -11.44 -19.36
N ASN A 190 -13.18 -11.28 -20.57
CA ASN A 190 -12.69 -12.38 -21.41
C ASN A 190 -11.20 -12.68 -21.13
N ILE A 191 -10.83 -12.86 -19.87
CA ILE A 191 -9.50 -13.30 -19.45
C ILE A 191 -9.60 -14.63 -18.72
N MET A 192 -8.71 -15.57 -19.02
CA MET A 192 -8.65 -16.89 -18.40
C MET A 192 -8.31 -16.78 -16.90
N THR A 193 -8.79 -17.72 -16.10
CA THR A 193 -8.47 -17.83 -14.67
C THR A 193 -8.05 -19.26 -14.34
N VAL A 194 -7.51 -19.48 -13.13
CA VAL A 194 -7.15 -20.83 -12.65
C VAL A 194 -8.32 -21.79 -12.70
N SER A 195 -9.58 -21.32 -12.63
CA SER A 195 -10.77 -22.19 -12.70
C SER A 195 -11.00 -22.88 -14.07
N GLY A 196 -10.24 -22.52 -15.11
CA GLY A 196 -10.48 -22.96 -16.49
C GLY A 196 -11.59 -22.18 -17.20
N LYS A 197 -12.24 -21.24 -16.49
CA LYS A 197 -13.26 -20.31 -17.03
C LYS A 197 -12.69 -18.89 -17.10
N ASN A 198 -13.29 -18.05 -17.94
CA ASN A 198 -12.97 -16.63 -17.95
C ASN A 198 -13.64 -15.88 -16.79
N VAL A 199 -13.15 -14.68 -16.47
CA VAL A 199 -13.68 -13.83 -15.39
C VAL A 199 -15.19 -13.61 -15.52
N GLY A 200 -15.70 -13.30 -16.72
CA GLY A 200 -17.12 -13.07 -16.95
C GLY A 200 -17.99 -14.29 -16.61
N GLN A 201 -17.53 -15.50 -16.96
CA GLN A 201 -18.21 -16.76 -16.63
C GLN A 201 -18.22 -17.00 -15.12
N ASN A 202 -17.11 -16.77 -14.44
CA ASN A 202 -17.01 -16.93 -12.98
C ASN A 202 -17.96 -16.00 -12.22
N LEU A 203 -18.19 -14.81 -12.75
CA LEU A 203 -19.07 -13.80 -12.16
C LEU A 203 -20.55 -14.00 -12.50
N LYS A 204 -20.97 -15.05 -13.23
CA LYS A 204 -22.40 -15.32 -13.47
C LYS A 204 -23.18 -15.80 -12.25
N ARG A 205 -22.50 -16.31 -11.21
CA ARG A 205 -23.14 -16.81 -9.97
C ARG A 205 -23.99 -15.74 -9.29
N LYS A 206 -25.11 -16.07 -8.63
CA LYS A 206 -25.88 -15.10 -7.83
C LYS A 206 -25.04 -14.59 -6.64
N ILE A 207 -25.00 -13.28 -6.43
CA ILE A 207 -24.29 -12.63 -5.32
C ILE A 207 -25.17 -11.50 -4.84
N GLU A 208 -25.66 -11.61 -3.61
CA GLU A 208 -26.42 -10.56 -2.93
C GLU A 208 -25.44 -9.81 -2.03
N ALA A 209 -25.07 -8.60 -2.42
CA ALA A 209 -24.11 -7.80 -1.68
C ALA A 209 -24.83 -6.95 -0.62
N ASP A 210 -24.34 -7.02 0.62
CA ASP A 210 -24.72 -6.07 1.66
C ASP A 210 -24.16 -4.69 1.29
N ARG A 211 -25.04 -3.76 0.96
CA ARG A 211 -24.69 -2.41 0.49
C ARG A 211 -24.19 -1.47 1.59
N SER A 212 -24.30 -1.86 2.86
CA SER A 212 -23.62 -1.15 3.94
C SER A 212 -22.10 -1.38 3.91
N VAL A 213 -21.68 -2.58 3.45
CA VAL A 213 -20.28 -3.03 3.42
C VAL A 213 -19.66 -2.91 2.03
N ILE A 214 -20.39 -3.23 0.97
CA ILE A 214 -19.94 -3.12 -0.43
C ILE A 214 -20.86 -2.15 -1.17
N LYS A 215 -20.39 -0.90 -1.30
CA LYS A 215 -21.10 0.19 -1.96
C LYS A 215 -21.31 -0.10 -3.45
N THR A 216 -22.31 0.55 -4.03
CA THR A 216 -22.49 0.64 -5.49
C THR A 216 -21.44 1.59 -6.07
N PHE A 217 -21.32 1.61 -7.40
CA PHE A 217 -20.42 2.55 -8.06
C PHE A 217 -20.83 4.01 -7.84
N GLU A 218 -22.14 4.26 -7.77
CA GLU A 218 -22.74 5.58 -7.58
C GLU A 218 -22.68 6.08 -6.13
N GLU A 219 -22.90 5.20 -5.15
CA GLU A 219 -22.94 5.53 -3.72
C GLU A 219 -21.63 5.15 -3.00
N ALA A 220 -20.52 5.26 -3.72
CA ALA A 220 -19.20 4.92 -3.23
C ALA A 220 -18.76 5.82 -2.07
N LEU A 221 -17.86 5.31 -1.22
CA LEU A 221 -17.31 6.09 -0.10
C LEU A 221 -16.47 7.29 -0.56
N THR A 222 -15.80 7.16 -1.70
CA THR A 222 -15.12 8.25 -2.37
C THR A 222 -15.05 7.99 -3.86
N GLU A 223 -15.14 9.04 -4.67
CA GLU A 223 -15.11 8.94 -6.14
C GLU A 223 -13.73 8.55 -6.68
N LYS A 224 -12.64 8.82 -5.94
CA LYS A 224 -11.25 8.63 -6.39
C LYS A 224 -10.38 7.96 -5.34
N ALA A 225 -10.41 6.64 -5.32
CA ALA A 225 -9.75 5.82 -4.31
C ALA A 225 -8.33 5.37 -4.68
N GLY A 226 -8.03 5.26 -5.98
CA GLY A 226 -6.74 4.77 -6.44
C GLY A 226 -5.60 5.73 -6.16
N PHE A 227 -4.37 5.19 -6.12
CA PHE A 227 -3.18 5.95 -5.75
C PHE A 227 -2.90 7.13 -6.69
N LEU A 228 -2.47 8.24 -6.08
CA LEU A 228 -1.79 9.30 -6.81
C LEU A 228 -0.31 8.95 -6.95
N VAL A 229 0.17 8.91 -8.19
CA VAL A 229 1.58 8.74 -8.49
C VAL A 229 2.20 10.11 -8.68
N MET A 230 3.06 10.48 -7.75
CA MET A 230 3.60 11.83 -7.63
C MET A 230 5.02 11.92 -8.21
N LYS A 231 5.37 13.10 -8.73
CA LYS A 231 6.73 13.45 -9.18
C LYS A 231 7.25 14.67 -8.41
N SER A 232 8.52 14.97 -8.56
CA SER A 232 9.15 16.07 -7.85
C SER A 232 10.36 16.63 -8.58
N ASN A 233 10.86 17.78 -8.15
CA ASN A 233 12.21 18.24 -8.43
C ASN A 233 13.31 17.49 -7.62
N PHE A 234 12.97 16.71 -6.59
CA PHE A 234 13.90 15.93 -5.74
C PHE A 234 13.61 14.42 -5.65
N PHE A 235 12.66 13.90 -6.42
CA PHE A 235 12.46 12.46 -6.62
C PHE A 235 11.73 12.18 -7.94
N SER A 236 11.92 10.97 -8.47
CA SER A 236 11.32 10.54 -9.73
C SER A 236 9.88 10.10 -9.53
N THR A 237 9.63 9.30 -8.49
CA THR A 237 8.31 8.75 -8.19
C THR A 237 8.05 8.65 -6.69
N ALA A 238 6.77 8.77 -6.32
CA ALA A 238 6.23 8.45 -5.01
C ALA A 238 4.75 8.07 -5.18
N VAL A 239 4.14 7.44 -4.17
CA VAL A 239 2.71 7.08 -4.18
C VAL A 239 2.00 7.64 -2.96
N MET A 240 0.80 8.16 -3.14
CA MET A 240 -0.08 8.61 -2.06
C MET A 240 -1.41 7.87 -2.14
N LYS A 241 -1.88 7.34 -1.01
CA LYS A 241 -3.20 6.71 -0.87
C LYS A 241 -4.23 7.80 -0.58
N THR A 242 -5.08 8.14 -1.56
CA THR A 242 -6.09 9.21 -1.42
C THR A 242 -7.32 8.75 -0.66
N SER A 243 -7.61 7.45 -0.65
CA SER A 243 -8.80 6.88 -0.02
C SER A 243 -8.84 7.01 1.51
N VAL A 244 -7.75 7.46 2.13
CA VAL A 244 -7.64 7.67 3.59
C VAL A 244 -7.43 9.15 3.94
N ILE A 245 -7.62 10.06 2.97
CA ILE A 245 -7.67 11.50 3.26
C ILE A 245 -8.98 11.76 4.01
N SER A 246 -8.87 11.96 5.32
CA SER A 246 -9.99 12.35 6.17
C SER A 246 -10.51 13.74 5.84
N GLU A 247 -11.74 14.03 6.26
CA GLU A 247 -12.34 15.36 6.15
C GLU A 247 -11.49 16.41 6.86
N GLU A 248 -11.04 16.13 8.09
CA GLU A 248 -10.16 17.03 8.86
C GLU A 248 -8.85 17.33 8.13
N PHE A 249 -8.21 16.32 7.53
CA PHE A 249 -6.99 16.53 6.74
C PHE A 249 -7.28 17.37 5.49
N ARG A 250 -8.42 17.13 4.83
CA ARG A 250 -8.83 17.89 3.64
C ARG A 250 -9.08 19.36 3.98
N GLU A 251 -9.89 19.63 5.00
CA GLU A 251 -10.19 20.97 5.47
C GLU A 251 -8.93 21.73 5.84
N ARG A 252 -8.03 21.10 6.60
CA ARG A 252 -6.81 21.74 7.10
C ARG A 252 -5.79 22.02 5.99
N PHE A 253 -5.60 21.08 5.06
CA PHE A 253 -4.46 21.12 4.14
C PHE A 253 -4.82 21.36 2.68
N LEU A 254 -6.06 21.07 2.27
CA LEU A 254 -6.44 20.95 0.86
C LEU A 254 -7.63 21.83 0.47
N SER A 255 -8.16 22.65 1.39
CA SER A 255 -9.36 23.47 1.16
C SER A 255 -9.10 24.98 0.98
N ASP A 256 -7.86 25.40 0.68
CA ASP A 256 -7.59 26.81 0.32
C ASP A 256 -8.43 27.20 -0.93
N PRO A 257 -9.37 28.16 -0.83
CA PRO A 257 -10.23 28.54 -1.96
C PRO A 257 -9.45 29.06 -3.17
N LYS A 258 -8.27 29.65 -2.97
CA LYS A 258 -7.42 30.14 -4.06
C LYS A 258 -6.61 29.03 -4.71
N LYS A 259 -6.31 27.97 -3.97
CA LYS A 259 -5.45 26.85 -4.39
C LYS A 259 -5.95 25.51 -3.81
N PRO A 260 -7.12 25.02 -4.26
CA PRO A 260 -7.68 23.78 -3.74
C PRO A 260 -6.75 22.60 -4.04
N ASN A 261 -6.65 21.66 -3.10
CA ASN A 261 -5.74 20.51 -3.12
C ASN A 261 -4.23 20.85 -3.19
N VAL A 262 -3.85 22.06 -2.76
CA VAL A 262 -2.44 22.48 -2.69
C VAL A 262 -2.09 22.89 -1.27
N PHE A 263 -1.03 22.29 -0.73
CA PHE A 263 -0.51 22.61 0.59
C PHE A 263 0.95 23.07 0.49
N THR A 264 1.33 24.09 1.25
CA THR A 264 2.74 24.49 1.40
C THR A 264 3.13 24.50 2.88
N GLY A 265 4.14 23.72 3.21
CA GLY A 265 4.59 23.51 4.58
C GLY A 265 6.11 23.49 4.72
N LYS A 266 6.58 23.43 5.97
CA LYS A 266 8.01 23.29 6.29
C LYS A 266 8.33 21.85 6.60
N SER A 267 9.42 21.34 6.01
CA SER A 267 9.88 19.98 6.30
C SER A 267 10.48 19.86 7.70
N VAL A 268 10.29 18.69 8.30
CA VAL A 268 10.94 18.25 9.52
C VAL A 268 11.49 16.85 9.26
N VAL A 269 12.81 16.76 9.09
CA VAL A 269 13.47 15.55 8.62
C VAL A 269 13.91 14.69 9.80
N PHE A 270 13.72 13.38 9.69
CA PHE A 270 14.17 12.33 10.60
C PHE A 270 15.02 11.30 9.85
N GLU A 271 16.12 10.86 10.47
CA GLU A 271 17.03 9.85 9.96
C GLU A 271 16.69 8.48 10.58
N GLY A 272 15.70 7.79 10.00
CA GLY A 272 15.20 6.53 10.55
C GLY A 272 14.22 6.67 11.74
N PRO A 273 13.57 5.57 12.13
CA PRO A 273 12.54 5.57 13.16
C PRO A 273 13.09 5.87 14.57
N GLU A 274 14.34 5.51 14.87
CA GLU A 274 14.99 5.78 16.15
C GLU A 274 15.13 7.30 16.38
N ASP A 275 15.56 8.01 15.34
CA ASP A 275 15.70 9.47 15.37
C ASP A 275 14.34 10.18 15.42
N TYR A 276 13.34 9.64 14.72
CA TYR A 276 11.94 10.05 14.83
C TYR A 276 11.44 9.96 16.27
N HIS A 277 11.50 8.78 16.88
CA HIS A 277 11.02 8.57 18.25
C HIS A 277 11.77 9.41 19.27
N LYS A 278 13.09 9.59 19.09
CA LYS A 278 13.92 10.42 19.98
C LYS A 278 13.57 11.91 19.90
N ARG A 279 13.25 12.43 18.71
CA ARG A 279 13.15 13.89 18.50
C ARG A 279 11.75 14.43 18.29
N ILE A 280 10.73 13.62 17.96
CA ILE A 280 9.39 14.10 17.59
C ILE A 280 8.78 15.06 18.63
N ASN A 281 9.00 14.80 19.92
CA ASN A 281 8.49 15.63 21.02
C ASN A 281 9.42 16.78 21.42
N SER A 282 10.57 16.95 20.75
CA SER A 282 11.51 18.02 21.05
C SER A 282 10.95 19.39 20.65
N LYS A 283 10.88 20.31 21.62
CA LYS A 283 10.50 21.71 21.37
C LYS A 283 11.43 22.40 20.37
N LYS A 284 12.70 21.96 20.26
CA LYS A 284 13.70 22.53 19.35
C LYS A 284 13.34 22.38 17.86
N LEU A 285 12.48 21.42 17.52
CA LEU A 285 12.06 21.21 16.13
C LEU A 285 10.98 22.19 15.66
N ASN A 286 10.35 22.93 16.58
CA ASN A 286 9.31 23.92 16.25
C ASN A 286 8.21 23.38 15.32
N ILE A 287 7.83 22.10 15.48
CA ILE A 287 6.79 21.46 14.66
C ILE A 287 5.45 22.17 14.88
N ASP A 288 4.77 22.57 13.84
CA ASP A 288 3.45 23.19 13.89
C ASP A 288 2.46 22.46 12.99
N GLU A 289 1.22 22.94 12.95
CA GLU A 289 0.20 22.38 12.07
C GLU A 289 0.56 22.48 10.58
N LYS A 290 1.53 23.33 10.20
CA LYS A 290 1.97 23.51 8.80
C LYS A 290 3.26 22.74 8.50
N SER A 291 3.65 21.83 9.37
CA SER A 291 4.86 21.02 9.22
C SER A 291 4.59 19.76 8.41
N ILE A 292 5.59 19.34 7.62
CA ILE A 292 5.60 18.10 6.85
C ILE A 292 6.66 17.20 7.46
N LEU A 293 6.24 16.07 8.02
CA LEU A 293 7.18 15.12 8.64
C LEU A 293 7.82 14.27 7.55
N ILE A 294 9.15 14.22 7.52
CA ILE A 294 9.90 13.49 6.50
C ILE A 294 10.79 12.47 7.19
N ILE A 295 10.71 11.21 6.77
CA ILE A 295 11.63 10.18 7.21
C ILE A 295 12.40 9.63 6.02
N ARG A 296 13.71 9.46 6.18
CA ARG A 296 14.58 8.92 5.13
C ARG A 296 15.53 7.87 5.67
N GLY A 297 16.25 7.22 4.76
CA GLY A 297 17.10 6.08 5.07
C GLY A 297 16.27 4.81 5.34
N CYS A 298 15.02 4.79 4.86
CA CYS A 298 14.05 3.75 5.20
C CYS A 298 13.60 2.95 3.97
N GLY A 299 14.25 3.13 2.82
CA GLY A 299 13.99 2.38 1.58
C GLY A 299 14.68 1.00 1.54
N PRO A 300 14.68 0.34 0.37
CA PRO A 300 15.27 -0.99 0.20
C PRO A 300 16.72 -1.10 0.68
N VAL A 301 17.61 -0.20 0.26
CA VAL A 301 19.02 -0.23 0.65
C VAL A 301 19.22 0.39 2.03
N GLY A 302 18.52 1.48 2.32
CA GLY A 302 18.72 2.30 3.51
C GLY A 302 18.42 1.57 4.82
N TYR A 303 17.26 0.92 4.91
CA TYR A 303 16.80 0.40 6.20
C TYR A 303 17.62 -0.79 6.75
N PRO A 304 17.79 -1.93 6.03
CA PRO A 304 17.38 -2.33 4.68
C PRO A 304 16.03 -3.09 4.62
N GLY A 305 15.46 -3.24 3.41
CA GLY A 305 14.22 -3.99 3.16
C GLY A 305 12.95 -3.13 3.03
N ALA A 306 13.11 -1.80 3.03
CA ALA A 306 12.03 -0.82 2.99
C ALA A 306 11.02 -0.96 4.16
N ALA A 307 11.26 -0.26 5.26
CA ALA A 307 10.44 -0.39 6.47
C ALA A 307 9.11 0.36 6.42
N GLU A 308 8.15 -0.10 7.22
CA GLU A 308 6.82 0.51 7.37
C GLU A 308 6.82 1.59 8.46
N VAL A 309 7.42 2.74 8.17
CA VAL A 309 7.71 3.79 9.16
C VAL A 309 7.24 5.20 8.77
N VAL A 310 6.73 5.39 7.55
CA VAL A 310 6.39 6.73 7.03
C VAL A 310 5.10 7.30 7.67
N ASN A 311 4.24 6.45 8.24
CA ASN A 311 3.03 6.83 8.96
C ASN A 311 3.32 7.45 10.35
N MET A 312 4.15 8.49 10.39
CA MET A 312 4.51 9.24 11.59
C MET A 312 3.30 9.99 12.15
N GLN A 313 3.11 9.93 13.47
CA GLN A 313 2.13 10.75 14.17
C GLN A 313 2.69 12.16 14.51
N PRO A 314 1.82 13.17 14.63
CA PRO A 314 2.20 14.47 15.18
C PRO A 314 2.78 14.35 16.61
N PRO A 315 3.56 15.34 17.08
CA PRO A 315 4.01 15.40 18.47
C PRO A 315 2.84 15.38 19.45
N ASP A 316 3.06 14.86 20.66
CA ASP A 316 2.02 14.66 21.68
C ASP A 316 1.25 15.96 21.98
N ARG A 317 1.95 17.10 21.98
CA ARG A 317 1.31 18.42 22.18
C ARG A 317 0.30 18.78 21.10
N LEU A 318 0.54 18.42 19.84
CA LEU A 318 -0.39 18.68 18.73
C LEU A 318 -1.55 17.71 18.77
N LEU A 319 -1.29 16.44 19.10
CA LEU A 319 -2.33 15.45 19.34
C LEU A 319 -3.28 15.90 20.47
N LYS A 320 -2.76 16.45 21.57
CA LYS A 320 -3.57 17.01 22.67
C LYS A 320 -4.39 18.24 22.24
N GLN A 321 -3.96 18.97 21.21
CA GLN A 321 -4.69 20.08 20.59
C GLN A 321 -5.71 19.63 19.54
N GLY A 322 -5.86 18.32 19.31
CA GLY A 322 -6.80 17.77 18.34
C GLY A 322 -6.28 17.66 16.91
N ILE A 323 -5.00 17.99 16.67
CA ILE A 323 -4.35 17.78 15.36
C ILE A 323 -3.92 16.32 15.29
N ASN A 324 -4.71 15.49 14.62
CA ASN A 324 -4.54 14.04 14.61
C ASN A 324 -3.57 13.54 13.54
N ALA A 325 -3.32 14.34 12.51
CA ALA A 325 -2.42 14.02 11.41
C ALA A 325 -1.65 15.25 10.94
N LEU A 326 -0.44 15.01 10.44
CA LEU A 326 0.36 15.96 9.65
C LEU A 326 0.69 15.28 8.31
N PRO A 327 0.94 16.04 7.23
CA PRO A 327 1.44 15.46 6.00
C PRO A 327 2.78 14.76 6.25
N THR A 328 2.93 13.54 5.73
CA THR A 328 4.15 12.74 5.88
C THR A 328 4.72 12.33 4.53
N LEU A 329 6.05 12.19 4.46
CA LEU A 329 6.77 11.78 3.25
C LEU A 329 7.98 10.91 3.60
N GLY A 330 8.25 9.86 2.81
CA GLY A 330 9.48 9.09 3.00
C GLY A 330 9.80 8.07 1.92
N ASP A 331 11.06 7.63 1.91
CA ASP A 331 11.58 6.60 0.98
C ASP A 331 11.25 5.16 1.42
N GLY A 332 10.67 5.00 2.60
CA GLY A 332 10.11 3.74 3.09
C GLY A 332 8.66 3.50 2.66
N ARG A 333 8.02 2.58 3.39
CA ARG A 333 6.63 2.13 3.23
C ARG A 333 5.82 2.52 4.47
N GLN A 334 4.57 2.08 4.49
CA GLN A 334 3.75 2.04 5.70
C GLN A 334 2.88 0.78 5.66
N SER A 335 2.36 0.39 6.82
CA SER A 335 1.38 -0.71 6.88
C SER A 335 0.16 -0.39 6.02
N GLY A 336 -0.35 -1.40 5.31
CA GLY A 336 -1.62 -1.30 4.60
C GLY A 336 -2.81 -0.93 5.50
N THR A 337 -2.68 -1.15 6.81
CA THR A 337 -3.68 -0.83 7.84
C THR A 337 -3.61 0.62 8.32
N SER A 338 -2.67 1.41 7.82
CA SER A 338 -2.52 2.83 8.14
C SER A 338 -3.59 3.66 7.44
N GLU A 339 -4.23 4.55 8.21
CA GLU A 339 -5.12 5.59 7.70
C GLU A 339 -4.38 6.90 7.39
N SER A 340 -3.06 6.95 7.60
CA SER A 340 -2.29 8.15 7.28
C SER A 340 -2.21 8.35 5.76
N PRO A 341 -2.62 9.52 5.21
CA PRO A 341 -2.52 9.84 3.79
C PRO A 341 -1.08 10.25 3.41
N SER A 342 -0.13 9.36 3.70
CA SER A 342 1.30 9.58 3.52
C SER A 342 1.74 9.53 2.06
N ILE A 343 2.84 10.22 1.75
CA ILE A 343 3.56 10.10 0.46
C ILE A 343 4.72 9.12 0.64
N LEU A 344 4.60 7.97 -0.01
CA LEU A 344 5.39 6.77 0.24
C LEU A 344 6.27 6.43 -0.96
N HIS A 345 7.19 5.50 -0.76
CA HIS A 345 7.98 4.87 -1.82
C HIS A 345 8.81 5.87 -2.63
N VAL A 346 9.23 6.98 -1.99
CA VAL A 346 10.05 7.99 -2.67
C VAL A 346 11.28 7.32 -3.28
N SER A 347 11.33 7.35 -4.61
CA SER A 347 12.36 6.70 -5.42
C SER A 347 13.01 7.73 -6.37
N PRO A 348 14.36 7.74 -6.52
CA PRO A 348 15.33 6.93 -5.77
C PRO A 348 15.36 7.26 -4.28
N GLU A 349 15.61 6.25 -3.44
CA GLU A 349 15.73 6.44 -1.99
C GLU A 349 16.95 7.28 -1.60
N SER A 350 16.96 7.86 -0.40
CA SER A 350 18.08 8.69 0.06
C SER A 350 19.41 7.93 0.15
N ALA A 351 19.37 6.65 0.55
CA ALA A 351 20.55 5.82 0.77
C ALA A 351 21.37 5.55 -0.49
N VAL A 352 20.73 5.48 -1.66
CA VAL A 352 21.41 5.27 -2.96
C VAL A 352 21.73 6.59 -3.68
N GLY A 353 21.62 7.72 -2.97
CA GLY A 353 21.88 9.03 -3.52
C GLY A 353 20.66 9.69 -4.17
N GLY A 354 19.44 9.29 -3.85
CA GLY A 354 18.25 10.09 -4.13
C GLY A 354 18.29 11.46 -3.46
N ASP A 355 17.57 12.44 -3.99
CA ASP A 355 17.64 13.82 -3.49
C ASP A 355 16.73 14.08 -2.28
N LEU A 356 16.01 13.07 -1.80
CA LEU A 356 15.48 13.11 -0.43
C LEU A 356 16.60 13.35 0.60
N ALA A 357 17.85 12.93 0.30
CA ALA A 357 19.03 13.17 1.13
C ALA A 357 19.47 14.64 1.24
N ILE A 358 18.99 15.55 0.37
CA ILE A 358 19.36 16.98 0.42
C ILE A 358 18.32 17.86 1.11
N VAL A 359 17.15 17.32 1.41
CA VAL A 359 16.11 18.02 2.17
C VAL A 359 16.60 18.23 3.60
N LYS A 360 16.36 19.43 4.14
CA LYS A 360 16.73 19.83 5.50
C LYS A 360 15.51 20.35 6.24
N THR A 361 15.45 20.07 7.54
CA THR A 361 14.44 20.66 8.43
C THR A 361 14.39 22.19 8.26
N GLY A 362 13.18 22.71 8.07
CA GLY A 362 12.90 24.12 7.82
C GLY A 362 12.74 24.48 6.33
N ASP A 363 13.14 23.62 5.39
CA ASP A 363 12.91 23.87 3.96
C ASP A 363 11.40 23.89 3.69
N LYS A 364 10.95 24.87 2.90
CA LYS A 364 9.57 24.92 2.41
C LYS A 364 9.40 23.98 1.22
N MET A 365 8.24 23.33 1.13
CA MET A 365 7.85 22.55 -0.04
C MET A 365 6.35 22.66 -0.29
N THR A 366 5.96 22.49 -1.55
CA THR A 366 4.56 22.50 -1.98
C THR A 366 4.14 21.10 -2.42
N ILE A 367 3.06 20.60 -1.84
CA ILE A 367 2.35 19.39 -2.26
C ILE A 367 1.15 19.84 -3.08
N ASP A 368 1.09 19.48 -4.36
CA ASP A 368 0.00 19.82 -5.28
C ASP A 368 -0.59 18.51 -5.83
N LEU A 369 -1.78 18.15 -5.35
CA LEU A 369 -2.44 16.90 -5.76
C LEU A 369 -3.04 17.01 -7.16
N ASN A 370 -3.38 18.21 -7.63
CA ASN A 370 -3.91 18.42 -8.98
C ASN A 370 -2.81 18.15 -10.02
N LYS A 371 -1.60 18.65 -9.76
CA LYS A 371 -0.42 18.42 -10.62
C LYS A 371 0.30 17.12 -10.31
N ARG A 372 -0.02 16.48 -9.18
CA ARG A 372 0.64 15.27 -8.66
C ARG A 372 2.13 15.51 -8.43
N ARG A 373 2.44 16.64 -7.77
CA ARG A 373 3.82 17.06 -7.54
C ARG A 373 4.09 17.39 -6.08
N VAL A 374 5.33 17.16 -5.67
CA VAL A 374 5.87 17.65 -4.40
C VAL A 374 7.17 18.38 -4.70
N ASP A 375 7.20 19.70 -4.65
CA ASP A 375 8.38 20.47 -5.07
C ASP A 375 9.03 21.20 -3.90
N LEU A 376 10.34 21.00 -3.75
CA LEU A 376 11.18 21.69 -2.78
C LEU A 376 11.39 23.14 -3.23
N LEU A 377 11.04 24.11 -2.38
CA LEU A 377 11.11 25.54 -2.69
C LEU A 377 12.47 26.13 -2.32
N ILE A 378 13.51 25.65 -3.00
CA ILE A 378 14.87 26.21 -2.92
C ILE A 378 15.36 26.64 -4.30
N SER A 379 16.30 27.58 -4.34
CA SER A 379 16.89 28.02 -5.61
C SER A 379 17.67 26.89 -6.28
N GLN A 380 17.77 26.92 -7.61
CA GLN A 380 18.58 25.96 -8.37
C GLN A 380 20.05 25.96 -7.94
N ALA A 381 20.58 27.12 -7.53
CA ALA A 381 21.94 27.24 -7.01
C ALA A 381 22.12 26.47 -5.68
N GLU A 382 21.18 26.65 -4.73
CA GLU A 382 21.22 25.92 -3.46
C GLU A 382 21.01 24.42 -3.68
N PHE A 383 20.12 24.05 -4.59
CA PHE A 383 19.87 22.65 -4.95
C PHE A 383 21.13 21.96 -5.48
N LYS A 384 21.82 22.58 -6.46
CA LYS A 384 23.11 22.10 -6.99
C LYS A 384 24.18 22.03 -5.90
N LYS A 385 24.27 23.05 -5.04
CA LYS A 385 25.23 23.10 -3.93
C LYS A 385 25.01 21.95 -2.94
N ARG A 386 23.77 21.67 -2.56
CA ARG A 386 23.46 20.56 -1.65
C ARG A 386 23.70 19.19 -2.30
N ARG A 387 23.35 19.01 -3.57
CA ARG A 387 23.68 17.79 -4.31
C ARG A 387 25.19 17.50 -4.32
N LYS A 388 26.03 18.52 -4.54
CA LYS A 388 27.51 18.38 -4.50
C LYS A 388 28.04 18.03 -3.11
N LYS A 389 27.40 18.52 -2.04
CA LYS A 389 27.79 18.25 -0.65
C LYS A 389 27.06 17.06 -0.01
N LYS A 390 26.25 16.32 -0.79
CA LYS A 390 25.45 15.19 -0.31
C LYS A 390 26.39 14.10 0.20
N LYS A 391 26.24 13.76 1.48
CA LYS A 391 26.89 12.60 2.08
C LYS A 391 25.91 11.44 2.03
N LEU A 392 26.34 10.31 1.46
CA LEU A 392 25.55 9.09 1.53
C LEU A 392 25.57 8.54 2.96
N LEU A 393 24.49 7.90 3.35
CA LEU A 393 24.41 7.19 4.62
C LEU A 393 25.52 6.13 4.64
N LYS A 394 26.32 6.09 5.71
CA LYS A 394 27.21 4.95 5.92
C LYS A 394 26.33 3.77 6.35
N ILE A 395 26.41 2.69 5.60
CA ILE A 395 25.55 1.53 5.77
C ILE A 395 26.41 0.34 6.17
N ASP A 396 26.13 -0.22 7.34
CA ASP A 396 26.80 -1.42 7.83
C ASP A 396 25.87 -2.63 7.69
N ASN A 397 26.38 -3.74 7.15
CA ASN A 397 25.66 -5.00 7.03
C ASN A 397 25.75 -5.77 8.34
N GLN A 398 24.61 -6.17 8.89
CA GLN A 398 24.53 -6.98 10.11
C GLN A 398 24.49 -8.48 9.81
N THR A 399 24.15 -8.87 8.58
CA THR A 399 24.08 -10.28 8.17
C THR A 399 24.54 -10.45 6.72
N PRO A 400 24.99 -11.65 6.31
CA PRO A 400 25.31 -11.95 4.91
C PRO A 400 24.15 -11.69 3.95
N TRP A 401 22.90 -11.94 4.39
CA TRP A 401 21.73 -11.64 3.56
C TRP A 401 21.55 -10.13 3.32
N GLN A 402 21.80 -9.29 4.32
CA GLN A 402 21.72 -7.83 4.12
C GLN A 402 22.72 -7.35 3.08
N GLU A 403 23.92 -7.94 3.06
CA GLU A 403 24.94 -7.63 2.05
C GLU A 403 24.46 -8.02 0.64
N ILE A 404 24.01 -9.27 0.46
CA ILE A 404 23.48 -9.75 -0.83
C ILE A 404 22.31 -8.88 -1.28
N PHE A 405 21.39 -8.57 -0.36
CA PHE A 405 20.22 -7.76 -0.65
C PHE A 405 20.60 -6.35 -1.09
N ARG A 406 21.42 -5.62 -0.32
CA ARG A 406 21.83 -4.24 -0.66
C ARG A 406 22.62 -4.16 -1.97
N ASN A 407 23.43 -5.17 -2.26
CA ASN A 407 24.20 -5.22 -3.50
C ASN A 407 23.34 -5.46 -4.75
N THR A 408 22.14 -6.02 -4.58
CA THR A 408 21.34 -6.49 -5.73
C THR A 408 19.96 -5.89 -5.81
N VAL A 409 19.39 -5.31 -4.75
CA VAL A 409 18.00 -4.86 -4.76
C VAL A 409 17.76 -3.66 -5.69
N GLY A 410 16.58 -3.66 -6.31
CA GLY A 410 15.99 -2.52 -6.98
C GLY A 410 15.44 -1.45 -6.03
N GLN A 411 14.54 -0.63 -6.54
CA GLN A 411 13.85 0.44 -5.80
C GLN A 411 12.35 0.13 -5.74
N LEU A 412 11.60 0.78 -4.86
CA LEU A 412 10.16 0.47 -4.73
C LEU A 412 9.38 0.74 -6.03
N GLU A 413 9.86 1.66 -6.88
CA GLU A 413 9.29 1.95 -8.20
C GLU A 413 9.48 0.84 -9.24
N ASP A 414 10.47 -0.05 -9.06
CA ASP A 414 10.76 -1.19 -9.95
C ASP A 414 10.42 -2.55 -9.32
N GLY A 415 9.65 -2.52 -8.23
CA GLY A 415 9.20 -3.70 -7.48
C GLY A 415 10.15 -4.15 -6.38
N ALA A 416 11.27 -3.44 -6.15
CA ALA A 416 12.34 -3.84 -5.22
C ALA A 416 12.80 -5.29 -5.44
N CYS A 417 12.79 -5.74 -6.70
CA CYS A 417 13.28 -7.05 -7.09
C CYS A 417 14.81 -7.10 -7.04
N ILE A 418 15.37 -8.29 -6.87
CA ILE A 418 16.79 -8.55 -7.11
C ILE A 418 17.12 -8.23 -8.58
N LYS A 419 18.13 -7.40 -8.79
CA LYS A 419 18.73 -7.09 -10.10
C LYS A 419 19.69 -8.20 -10.46
N SER A 420 19.21 -9.14 -11.26
CA SER A 420 20.03 -10.15 -11.93
C SER A 420 20.57 -9.66 -13.27
N ARG A 421 21.58 -10.35 -13.81
CA ARG A 421 22.15 -10.06 -15.15
C ARG A 421 21.10 -10.19 -16.28
N SER A 422 20.11 -11.05 -16.10
CA SER A 422 19.01 -11.27 -17.04
C SER A 422 17.72 -11.61 -16.29
N LEU A 423 16.57 -11.47 -16.97
CA LEU A 423 15.30 -12.00 -16.47
C LEU A 423 15.22 -13.50 -16.74
N TYR A 424 14.89 -14.27 -15.72
CA TYR A 424 14.70 -15.72 -15.82
C TYR A 424 13.21 -16.03 -15.91
N LEU A 425 12.72 -16.26 -17.13
CA LEU A 425 11.31 -16.51 -17.43
C LEU A 425 11.13 -17.92 -18.00
N ASP A 426 10.05 -18.59 -17.61
CA ASP A 426 9.65 -19.90 -18.15
C ASP A 426 10.81 -20.92 -18.13
N VAL A 427 11.50 -20.99 -16.99
CA VAL A 427 12.72 -21.80 -16.84
C VAL A 427 12.44 -23.27 -17.13
N ALA A 428 11.32 -23.81 -16.63
CA ALA A 428 10.94 -25.21 -16.83
C ALA A 428 10.83 -25.59 -18.31
N THR A 429 10.29 -24.71 -19.17
CA THR A 429 10.14 -24.98 -20.61
C THR A 429 11.41 -24.60 -21.39
N LYS A 430 12.00 -23.42 -21.11
CA LYS A 430 13.12 -22.88 -21.91
C LYS A 430 14.49 -23.47 -21.57
N LYS A 431 14.66 -23.93 -20.33
CA LYS A 431 15.91 -24.56 -19.86
C LYS A 431 15.78 -26.07 -19.71
N GLY A 432 14.55 -26.59 -19.70
CA GLY A 432 14.27 -28.00 -19.57
C GLY A 432 14.55 -28.54 -18.17
N ILE A 433 14.58 -29.87 -18.08
CA ILE A 433 14.92 -30.60 -16.86
C ILE A 433 16.40 -30.31 -16.53
N PRO A 434 16.75 -29.97 -15.27
CA PRO A 434 18.13 -29.82 -14.85
C PRO A 434 18.96 -31.07 -15.12
N ARG A 435 20.30 -30.93 -15.10
CA ARG A 435 21.21 -32.08 -15.19
C ARG A 435 20.86 -33.12 -14.13
N ASN A 436 20.95 -34.39 -14.49
CA ASN A 436 20.90 -35.47 -13.50
C ASN A 436 22.01 -35.25 -12.48
N SER A 437 21.72 -35.57 -11.22
CA SER A 437 22.73 -35.53 -10.16
C SER A 437 23.74 -36.67 -10.27
N HIS A 438 23.36 -37.78 -10.92
CA HIS A 438 24.16 -38.99 -11.15
C HIS A 438 23.92 -39.51 -12.57
#